data_AF-A0A0B0DA49-F1
#
_entry.id   AF-A0A0B0DA49-F1
#
_cell.length_a   1.000
_cell.length_b   1.000
_cell.length_c   1.000
_cell.angle_alpha   90.00
_cell.angle_beta   90.00
_cell.angle_gamma   90.00
#
_symmetry.space_group_name_H-M   'P 1'
#
loop_
_entity.id
_entity.type
_entity.pdbx_description
1 polymer ?
#
loop_
_entity_poly.entity_id
_entity_poly.type
_entity_poly.pdbx_seq_one_letter_code
_entity_poly.pdbx_strand_id
1 'polypeptide(L)'
;MAICEMETPVAPKGGPYSAYPSFSVPPEITVAAKNTGYDACTSATNHTVDRGTEGVNRTLATLDEASLKHTGSYTSERASEEPMLLETPAGTVAVVTGTNSLNGQRAEHDWQVDRLRDPAEEPQPARQDIDRAVAQAKKARQQGADVVIAAMHSIIEYQDDADADQKTTAHSLIDSGAFDAVYGHGSHSVQPIEHYNGKWIVYGLGNTVTETSPAYENNNQGLITRFQFARGDDGGWRVSDLAWAPSSNTQDGRFQWCSTASDQPNGVCRSPQEDRQIRERIAGIITTDSATANGLREWRVAEETED
;
A
#
# COMPACT_ATOMS: atom_id res chain seq x y z
N MET A 1 1.28 9.80 -10.86
CA MET A 1 0.28 8.81 -10.44
C MET A 1 0.56 8.41 -9.00
N ALA A 2 -0.44 8.36 -8.13
CA ALA A 2 -0.31 7.98 -6.72
C ALA A 2 -1.39 6.98 -6.28
N ILE A 3 -1.01 6.00 -5.46
CA ILE A 3 -1.88 4.92 -5.00
C ILE A 3 -1.91 4.91 -3.46
N CYS A 4 -3.11 4.82 -2.90
CA CYS A 4 -3.34 4.73 -1.46
C CYS A 4 -3.80 3.32 -1.06
N GLU A 5 -3.88 3.03 0.25
CA GLU A 5 -4.70 1.93 0.75
C GLU A 5 -5.86 2.50 1.56
N MET A 6 -7.08 2.10 1.21
CA MET A 6 -8.29 2.42 1.96
C MET A 6 -8.61 1.25 2.88
N GLU A 7 -7.98 1.27 4.07
CA GLU A 7 -8.08 0.16 5.01
C GLU A 7 -9.46 -0.02 5.61
N THR A 8 -10.06 1.10 6.04
CA THR A 8 -11.31 1.09 6.80
C THR A 8 -12.52 1.31 5.90
N PRO A 9 -13.64 0.59 6.12
CA PRO A 9 -14.86 0.86 5.38
C PRO A 9 -15.50 2.18 5.82
N VAL A 10 -16.18 2.84 4.88
CA VAL A 10 -16.85 4.13 5.13
C VAL A 10 -18.28 3.94 5.63
N ALA A 11 -18.71 4.85 6.49
CA ALA A 11 -20.08 5.00 6.96
C ALA A 11 -20.94 5.77 5.94
N PRO A 12 -22.28 5.78 6.08
CA PRO A 12 -23.11 6.79 5.44
C PRO A 12 -22.70 8.20 5.89
N LYS A 13 -23.02 9.21 5.07
CA LYS A 13 -22.83 10.60 5.47
C LYS A 13 -23.63 10.90 6.74
N GLY A 14 -22.97 11.45 7.75
CA GLY A 14 -23.56 11.68 9.08
C GLY A 14 -23.49 10.49 10.04
N GLY A 15 -22.92 9.36 9.60
CA GLY A 15 -22.64 8.19 10.44
C GLY A 15 -23.77 7.14 10.50
N PRO A 16 -23.77 6.28 11.52
CA PRO A 16 -22.87 6.31 12.68
C PRO A 16 -21.42 6.00 12.31
N TYR A 17 -20.49 6.68 12.98
CA TYR A 17 -19.05 6.44 12.86
C TYR A 17 -18.55 5.57 14.00
N SER A 18 -17.50 4.80 13.74
CA SER A 18 -16.82 4.02 14.77
C SER A 18 -15.34 3.83 14.45
N ALA A 19 -14.56 3.72 15.52
CA ALA A 19 -13.14 3.41 15.49
C ALA A 19 -12.90 1.94 15.87
N TYR A 20 -11.63 1.61 16.16
CA TYR A 20 -11.19 0.29 16.60
C TYR A 20 -12.13 -0.31 17.68
N PRO A 21 -12.45 -1.62 17.62
CA PRO A 21 -11.89 -2.66 16.74
C PRO A 21 -12.65 -2.90 15.43
N SER A 22 -13.75 -2.17 15.18
CA SER A 22 -14.56 -2.35 13.98
C SER A 22 -14.91 -0.99 13.40
N PHE A 23 -14.31 -0.67 12.26
CA PHE A 23 -14.33 0.67 11.71
C PHE A 23 -15.58 0.96 10.88
N SER A 24 -15.95 2.24 10.87
CA SER A 24 -16.97 2.84 10.01
C SER A 24 -16.63 4.33 9.92
N VAL A 25 -15.74 4.69 9.00
CA VAL A 25 -15.12 6.04 9.00
C VAL A 25 -15.93 7.04 8.17
N PRO A 26 -15.76 8.36 8.37
CA PRO A 26 -16.45 9.36 7.55
C PRO A 26 -16.12 9.22 6.05
N PRO A 27 -17.11 9.22 5.15
CA PRO A 27 -16.89 9.08 3.71
C PRO A 27 -16.09 10.24 3.10
N GLU A 28 -16.03 11.39 3.77
CA GLU A 28 -15.22 12.55 3.37
C GLU A 28 -13.73 12.23 3.20
N ILE A 29 -13.23 11.13 3.78
CA ILE A 29 -11.85 10.68 3.61
C ILE A 29 -11.52 10.36 2.14
N THR A 30 -12.47 9.87 1.33
CA THR A 30 -12.20 9.56 -0.08
C THR A 30 -12.02 10.83 -0.92
N VAL A 31 -12.83 11.86 -0.63
CA VAL A 31 -12.70 13.18 -1.26
C VAL A 31 -11.39 13.84 -0.85
N ALA A 32 -11.00 13.72 0.42
CA ALA A 32 -9.71 14.20 0.91
C ALA A 32 -8.54 13.50 0.21
N ALA A 33 -8.60 12.17 0.05
CA ALA A 33 -7.60 11.40 -0.69
C ALA A 33 -7.50 11.87 -2.15
N LYS A 34 -8.63 12.05 -2.84
CA LYS A 34 -8.62 12.56 -4.22
C LYS A 34 -7.99 13.96 -4.32
N ASN A 35 -8.40 14.87 -3.44
CA ASN A 35 -7.88 16.25 -3.42
C ASN A 35 -6.39 16.33 -3.07
N THR A 36 -5.88 15.34 -2.32
CA THR A 36 -4.44 15.21 -2.01
C THR A 36 -3.62 14.80 -3.25
N GLY A 37 -4.27 14.17 -4.23
CA GLY A 37 -3.63 13.76 -5.49
C GLY A 37 -3.56 12.25 -5.70
N TYR A 38 -4.27 11.44 -4.90
CA TYR A 38 -4.37 10.00 -5.17
C TYR A 38 -5.24 9.73 -6.40
N ASP A 39 -4.82 8.75 -7.20
CA ASP A 39 -5.54 8.29 -8.39
C ASP A 39 -6.34 7.01 -8.13
N ALA A 40 -5.85 6.20 -7.20
CA ALA A 40 -6.43 4.91 -6.87
C ALA A 40 -6.17 4.52 -5.42
N CYS A 41 -6.96 3.57 -4.92
CA CYS A 41 -6.72 2.94 -3.62
C CYS A 41 -6.95 1.42 -3.66
N THR A 42 -6.12 0.66 -2.96
CA THR A 42 -6.40 -0.76 -2.66
C THR A 42 -7.38 -0.87 -1.50
N SER A 43 -8.17 -1.93 -1.45
CA SER A 43 -9.23 -2.12 -0.45
C SER A 43 -9.30 -3.52 0.17
N ALA A 44 -8.34 -4.40 -0.15
CA ALA A 44 -8.19 -5.71 0.48
C ALA A 44 -7.35 -5.58 1.75
N THR A 45 -8.01 -5.53 2.91
CA THR A 45 -7.40 -5.33 4.23
C THR A 45 -8.07 -6.23 5.27
N ASN A 46 -7.49 -6.31 6.46
CA ASN A 46 -8.11 -6.98 7.59
C ASN A 46 -9.47 -6.36 8.01
N HIS A 47 -9.71 -5.08 7.68
CA HIS A 47 -10.91 -4.32 8.04
C HIS A 47 -11.96 -4.22 6.92
N THR A 48 -11.69 -4.72 5.71
CA THR A 48 -12.59 -4.61 4.55
C THR A 48 -14.05 -4.96 4.86
N VAL A 49 -14.27 -5.97 5.70
CA VAL A 49 -15.59 -6.55 5.98
C VAL A 49 -16.17 -6.15 7.34
N ASP A 50 -15.60 -5.17 8.05
CA ASP A 50 -16.10 -4.72 9.37
C ASP A 50 -17.57 -4.30 9.37
N ARG A 51 -18.08 -3.91 8.20
CA ARG A 51 -19.47 -3.48 7.96
C ARG A 51 -20.21 -4.44 7.01
N GLY A 52 -19.69 -5.65 6.84
CA GLY A 52 -20.18 -6.68 5.93
C GLY A 52 -20.23 -6.21 4.47
N THR A 53 -20.96 -6.95 3.64
CA THR A 53 -21.15 -6.67 2.20
C THR A 53 -21.71 -5.28 1.94
N GLU A 54 -22.60 -4.78 2.79
CA GLU A 54 -23.14 -3.42 2.64
C GLU A 54 -22.04 -2.35 2.81
N GLY A 55 -21.14 -2.55 3.78
CA GLY A 55 -19.98 -1.69 4.00
C GLY A 55 -18.99 -1.72 2.85
N VAL A 56 -18.69 -2.90 2.32
CA VAL A 56 -17.86 -3.06 1.12
C VAL A 56 -18.47 -2.28 -0.04
N ASN A 57 -19.72 -2.56 -0.38
CA ASN A 57 -20.41 -1.91 -1.49
C ASN A 57 -20.46 -0.39 -1.33
N ARG A 58 -20.70 0.11 -0.11
CA ARG A 58 -20.70 1.56 0.19
C ARG A 58 -19.32 2.17 0.00
N THR A 59 -18.28 1.50 0.48
CA THR A 59 -16.89 1.98 0.36
C THR A 59 -16.48 2.09 -1.10
N LEU A 60 -16.76 1.07 -1.90
CA LEU A 60 -16.47 1.07 -3.34
C LEU A 60 -17.26 2.16 -4.08
N ALA A 61 -18.56 2.30 -3.80
CA ALA A 61 -19.36 3.39 -4.38
C ALA A 61 -18.83 4.78 -4.00
N THR A 62 -18.32 4.96 -2.78
CA THR A 62 -17.77 6.24 -2.31
C THR A 62 -16.40 6.55 -2.94
N LEU A 63 -15.61 5.52 -3.28
CA LEU A 63 -14.37 5.65 -4.06
C LEU A 63 -14.69 6.03 -5.52
N ASP A 64 -15.68 5.36 -6.13
CA ASP A 64 -16.18 5.67 -7.47
C ASP A 64 -16.69 7.12 -7.57
N GLU A 65 -17.51 7.56 -6.61
CA GLU A 65 -18.01 8.94 -6.54
C GLU A 65 -16.88 9.97 -6.41
N ALA A 66 -15.79 9.63 -5.72
CA ALA A 66 -14.59 10.46 -5.60
C ALA A 66 -13.65 10.37 -6.81
N SER A 67 -13.97 9.57 -7.84
CA SER A 67 -13.10 9.30 -8.99
C SER A 67 -11.73 8.75 -8.58
N LEU A 68 -11.73 7.87 -7.59
CA LEU A 68 -10.59 7.03 -7.20
C LEU A 68 -10.82 5.63 -7.75
N LYS A 69 -9.91 5.15 -8.61
CA LYS A 69 -9.96 3.73 -9.00
C LYS A 69 -9.71 2.85 -7.78
N HIS A 70 -10.23 1.63 -7.79
CA HIS A 70 -9.99 0.73 -6.67
C HIS A 70 -9.92 -0.74 -7.08
N THR A 71 -9.28 -1.56 -6.24
CA THR A 71 -9.16 -3.01 -6.42
C THR A 71 -8.94 -3.70 -5.07
N GLY A 72 -9.24 -4.99 -5.00
CA GLY A 72 -9.05 -5.81 -3.81
C GLY A 72 -10.32 -6.17 -3.07
N SER A 73 -11.40 -5.43 -3.27
CA SER A 73 -12.74 -5.84 -2.89
C SER A 73 -13.77 -5.49 -3.95
N TYR A 74 -14.86 -6.26 -4.01
CA TYR A 74 -15.74 -6.28 -5.19
C TYR A 74 -17.22 -6.39 -4.83
N THR A 75 -18.06 -5.84 -5.71
CA THR A 75 -19.52 -5.91 -5.62
C THR A 75 -20.11 -7.12 -6.36
N SER A 76 -19.30 -7.81 -7.19
CA SER A 76 -19.69 -9.02 -7.93
C SER A 76 -18.47 -9.85 -8.32
N GLU A 77 -18.69 -11.15 -8.58
CA GLU A 77 -17.65 -12.06 -9.08
C GLU A 77 -17.03 -11.56 -10.39
N ARG A 78 -17.87 -11.12 -11.34
CA ARG A 78 -17.39 -10.54 -12.60
C ARG A 78 -16.48 -9.33 -12.38
N ALA A 79 -16.76 -8.49 -11.38
CA ALA A 79 -15.89 -7.35 -11.05
C ALA A 79 -14.54 -7.81 -10.47
N SER A 80 -14.53 -8.90 -9.68
CA SER A 80 -13.30 -9.48 -9.12
C SER A 80 -12.33 -10.05 -10.18
N GLU A 81 -12.85 -10.32 -11.37
CA GLU A 81 -12.07 -10.81 -12.48
C GLU A 81 -11.40 -9.69 -13.28
N GLU A 82 -11.80 -8.42 -13.12
CA GLU A 82 -11.26 -7.31 -13.92
C GLU A 82 -10.09 -6.61 -13.20
N PRO A 83 -8.86 -6.67 -13.75
CA PRO A 83 -7.72 -5.99 -13.16
C PRO A 83 -7.88 -4.47 -13.18
N MET A 84 -7.42 -3.80 -12.11
CA MET A 84 -7.30 -2.35 -12.11
C MET A 84 -6.11 -1.89 -12.95
N LEU A 85 -6.40 -1.18 -14.04
CA LEU A 85 -5.40 -0.55 -14.91
C LEU A 85 -5.41 0.97 -14.72
N LEU A 86 -4.21 1.54 -14.55
CA LEU A 86 -3.96 2.97 -14.43
C LEU A 86 -3.11 3.41 -15.62
N GLU A 87 -3.71 4.24 -16.48
CA GLU A 87 -3.07 4.71 -17.70
C GLU A 87 -2.26 5.98 -17.41
N THR A 88 -1.06 6.04 -17.97
CA THR A 88 -0.23 7.25 -18.01
C THR A 88 0.20 7.52 -19.45
N PRO A 89 0.67 8.73 -19.79
CA PRO A 89 1.21 9.00 -21.13
C PRO A 89 2.39 8.08 -21.51
N ALA A 90 3.12 7.53 -20.52
CA ALA A 90 4.28 6.68 -20.74
C ALA A 90 3.93 5.18 -20.86
N GLY A 91 2.82 4.74 -20.25
CA GLY A 91 2.41 3.34 -20.22
C GLY A 91 1.35 3.05 -19.17
N THR A 92 0.91 1.79 -19.12
CA THR A 92 -0.18 1.33 -18.24
C THR A 92 0.33 0.53 -17.06
N VAL A 93 -0.03 0.93 -15.84
CA VAL A 93 0.31 0.20 -14.61
C VAL A 93 -0.91 -0.57 -14.11
N ALA A 94 -0.75 -1.86 -13.84
CA ALA A 94 -1.75 -2.66 -13.14
C ALA A 94 -1.39 -2.83 -11.67
N VAL A 95 -2.41 -2.85 -10.81
CA VAL A 95 -2.25 -3.11 -9.37
C VAL A 95 -3.06 -4.36 -9.04
N VAL A 96 -2.40 -5.32 -8.40
CA VAL A 96 -3.01 -6.52 -7.82
C VAL A 96 -2.78 -6.46 -6.32
N THR A 97 -3.78 -6.79 -5.52
CA THR A 97 -3.68 -6.65 -4.06
C THR A 97 -4.30 -7.84 -3.35
N GLY A 98 -3.96 -8.03 -2.08
CA GLY A 98 -4.65 -8.97 -1.22
C GLY A 98 -4.23 -8.82 0.24
N THR A 99 -5.11 -9.32 1.12
CA THR A 99 -4.90 -9.32 2.58
C THR A 99 -4.69 -10.73 3.11
N ASN A 100 -3.77 -10.89 4.07
CA ASN A 100 -3.59 -12.16 4.74
C ASN A 100 -4.70 -12.47 5.77
N SER A 101 -5.44 -11.45 6.24
CA SER A 101 -6.46 -11.60 7.28
C SER A 101 -7.76 -10.82 7.00
N LEU A 102 -8.83 -11.17 7.73
CA LEU A 102 -10.08 -10.40 7.85
C LEU A 102 -10.49 -10.26 9.33
N ASN A 103 -9.52 -10.25 10.25
CA ASN A 103 -9.76 -10.16 11.70
C ASN A 103 -10.71 -11.25 12.23
N GLY A 104 -10.56 -12.49 11.74
CA GLY A 104 -11.41 -13.62 12.08
C GLY A 104 -12.82 -13.60 11.47
N GLN A 105 -13.15 -12.56 10.69
CA GLN A 105 -14.38 -12.47 9.93
C GLN A 105 -14.26 -13.23 8.60
N ARG A 106 -15.38 -13.35 7.90
CA ARG A 106 -15.45 -13.95 6.56
C ARG A 106 -16.21 -13.03 5.63
N ALA A 107 -15.66 -12.84 4.44
CA ALA A 107 -16.41 -12.27 3.34
C ALA A 107 -17.61 -13.18 3.00
N GLU A 108 -18.69 -12.59 2.50
CA GLU A 108 -19.91 -13.34 2.16
C GLU A 108 -19.67 -14.28 0.97
N HIS A 109 -18.73 -13.91 0.10
CA HIS A 109 -18.33 -14.67 -1.08
C HIS A 109 -16.81 -14.75 -1.22
N ASP A 110 -16.29 -15.87 -1.71
CA ASP A 110 -14.84 -16.09 -1.91
C ASP A 110 -14.21 -15.11 -2.90
N TRP A 111 -15.01 -14.53 -3.80
CA TRP A 111 -14.57 -13.51 -4.75
C TRP A 111 -14.58 -12.08 -4.19
N GLN A 112 -15.23 -11.83 -3.04
CA GLN A 112 -15.54 -10.47 -2.58
C GLN A 112 -14.32 -9.71 -2.08
N VAL A 113 -13.32 -10.39 -1.52
CA VAL A 113 -12.05 -9.78 -1.06
C VAL A 113 -10.90 -10.65 -1.54
N ASP A 114 -9.92 -10.04 -2.19
CA ASP A 114 -8.69 -10.74 -2.60
C ASP A 114 -7.83 -11.06 -1.36
N ARG A 115 -7.30 -12.28 -1.33
CA ARG A 115 -6.56 -12.83 -0.17
C ARG A 115 -5.12 -13.14 -0.56
N LEU A 116 -4.24 -13.09 0.44
CA LEU A 116 -2.84 -13.54 0.40
C LEU A 116 -2.49 -14.15 1.77
N ARG A 117 -3.08 -15.31 2.10
CA ARG A 117 -2.96 -15.92 3.44
C ARG A 117 -1.56 -16.39 3.82
N ASP A 118 -1.33 -16.52 5.13
CA ASP A 118 -0.11 -17.07 5.70
C ASP A 118 0.13 -18.52 5.23
N PRO A 119 1.22 -18.81 4.49
CA PRO A 119 1.52 -20.14 3.99
C PRO A 119 1.98 -21.12 5.07
N ALA A 120 2.39 -20.64 6.26
CA ALA A 120 2.73 -21.49 7.40
C ALA A 120 1.48 -22.04 8.09
N GLU A 121 0.40 -21.26 8.13
CA GLU A 121 -0.87 -21.66 8.77
C GLU A 121 -1.84 -22.33 7.77
N GLU A 122 -1.96 -21.79 6.56
CA GLU A 122 -2.88 -22.26 5.52
C GLU A 122 -2.16 -22.53 4.19
N PRO A 123 -1.30 -23.56 4.06
CA PRO A 123 -0.43 -23.73 2.89
C PRO A 123 -1.17 -23.91 1.56
N GLN A 124 -2.21 -24.75 1.53
CA GLN A 124 -2.97 -24.98 0.31
C GLN A 124 -3.76 -23.74 -0.11
N PRO A 125 -4.53 -23.10 0.78
CA PRO A 125 -5.23 -21.88 0.43
C PRO A 125 -4.31 -20.70 0.11
N ALA A 126 -3.19 -20.51 0.83
CA ALA A 126 -2.19 -19.49 0.51
C ALA A 126 -1.63 -19.67 -0.91
N ARG A 127 -1.37 -20.92 -1.33
CA ARG A 127 -0.94 -21.19 -2.70
C ARG A 127 -2.00 -20.83 -3.74
N GLN A 128 -3.28 -21.12 -3.46
CA GLN A 128 -4.39 -20.74 -4.34
C GLN A 128 -4.55 -19.23 -4.45
N ASP A 129 -4.36 -18.52 -3.33
CA ASP A 129 -4.38 -17.06 -3.26
C ASP A 129 -3.26 -16.46 -4.13
N ILE A 130 -2.03 -16.99 -4.03
CA ILE A 130 -0.91 -16.60 -4.91
C ILE A 130 -1.22 -16.92 -6.38
N ASP A 131 -1.73 -18.12 -6.69
CA ASP A 131 -2.09 -18.51 -8.06
C ASP A 131 -3.16 -17.56 -8.65
N ARG A 132 -4.12 -17.12 -7.83
CA ARG A 132 -5.16 -16.13 -8.22
C ARG A 132 -4.54 -14.76 -8.50
N ALA A 133 -3.65 -14.27 -7.63
CA ALA A 133 -2.95 -13.01 -7.84
C ALA A 133 -2.11 -13.04 -9.14
N VAL A 134 -1.41 -14.16 -9.39
CA VAL A 134 -0.65 -14.38 -10.63
C VAL A 134 -1.57 -14.42 -11.86
N ALA A 135 -2.77 -15.00 -11.75
CA ALA A 135 -3.75 -15.00 -12.83
C ALA A 135 -4.27 -13.59 -13.14
N GLN A 136 -4.57 -12.78 -12.11
CA GLN A 136 -4.95 -11.37 -12.27
C GLN A 136 -3.82 -10.57 -12.97
N ALA A 137 -2.57 -10.74 -12.53
CA ALA A 137 -1.40 -10.11 -13.15
C ALA A 137 -1.27 -10.49 -14.64
N LYS A 138 -1.42 -11.77 -14.98
CA LYS A 138 -1.39 -12.24 -16.37
C LYS A 138 -2.55 -11.68 -17.21
N LYS A 139 -3.76 -11.60 -16.65
CA LYS A 139 -4.91 -10.97 -17.32
C LYS A 139 -4.65 -9.48 -17.56
N ALA A 140 -4.06 -8.77 -16.59
CA ALA A 140 -3.70 -7.37 -16.75
C ALA A 140 -2.70 -7.16 -17.91
N ARG A 141 -1.68 -8.03 -18.03
CA ARG A 141 -0.77 -8.03 -19.18
C ARG A 141 -1.49 -8.25 -20.50
N GLN A 142 -2.41 -9.21 -20.56
CA GLN A 142 -3.22 -9.48 -21.76
C GLN A 142 -4.10 -8.28 -22.14
N GLN A 143 -4.51 -7.47 -21.16
CA GLN A 143 -5.26 -6.23 -21.36
C GLN A 143 -4.37 -5.00 -21.58
N GLY A 144 -3.05 -5.16 -21.72
CA GLY A 144 -2.13 -4.08 -22.10
C GLY A 144 -1.36 -3.43 -20.96
N ALA A 145 -1.29 -4.04 -19.78
CA ALA A 145 -0.43 -3.54 -18.70
C ALA A 145 1.07 -3.64 -19.07
N ASP A 146 1.77 -2.50 -18.99
CA ASP A 146 3.21 -2.33 -19.17
C ASP A 146 3.99 -2.61 -17.89
N VAL A 147 3.38 -2.36 -16.74
CA VAL A 147 3.92 -2.67 -15.40
C VAL A 147 2.84 -3.36 -14.58
N VAL A 148 3.21 -4.35 -13.77
CA VAL A 148 2.28 -4.95 -12.78
C VAL A 148 2.93 -4.91 -11.40
N ILE A 149 2.27 -4.28 -10.44
CA ILE A 149 2.72 -4.20 -9.05
C ILE A 149 1.76 -4.95 -8.12
N ALA A 150 2.33 -5.61 -7.11
CA ALA A 150 1.55 -6.22 -6.05
C ALA A 150 1.50 -5.32 -4.80
N ALA A 151 0.34 -5.26 -4.16
CA ALA A 151 0.08 -4.53 -2.93
C ALA A 151 -0.38 -5.51 -1.85
N MET A 152 0.49 -5.83 -0.90
CA MET A 152 0.22 -6.81 0.16
C MET A 152 -0.24 -6.10 1.43
N HIS A 153 -1.37 -6.53 1.99
CA HIS A 153 -1.79 -6.10 3.33
C HIS A 153 -1.50 -7.21 4.34
N SER A 154 -0.66 -6.93 5.34
CA SER A 154 -0.21 -7.90 6.33
C SER A 154 -0.30 -7.37 7.76
N ILE A 155 -0.65 -8.25 8.69
CA ILE A 155 -1.25 -7.88 9.99
C ILE A 155 -0.37 -8.03 11.24
N ILE A 156 0.92 -8.35 11.16
CA ILE A 156 1.72 -8.25 12.40
C ILE A 156 1.96 -6.76 12.67
N GLU A 157 0.96 -6.16 13.33
CA GLU A 157 0.89 -4.74 13.61
C GLU A 157 2.01 -4.30 14.57
N TYR A 158 2.47 -3.08 14.35
CA TYR A 158 3.45 -2.38 15.18
C TYR A 158 4.82 -3.06 15.25
N GLN A 159 5.22 -3.81 14.22
CA GLN A 159 6.55 -4.38 14.08
C GLN A 159 7.36 -3.72 12.96
N ASP A 160 8.59 -3.33 13.27
CA ASP A 160 9.51 -2.71 12.31
C ASP A 160 10.18 -3.74 11.38
N ASP A 161 10.16 -5.03 11.74
CA ASP A 161 10.70 -6.10 10.91
C ASP A 161 9.60 -6.74 10.07
N ALA A 162 9.95 -7.10 8.84
CA ALA A 162 9.08 -7.94 8.01
C ALA A 162 9.15 -9.40 8.48
N ASP A 163 7.99 -10.00 8.75
CA ASP A 163 7.90 -11.38 9.24
C ASP A 163 8.15 -12.42 8.12
N ALA A 164 8.17 -13.69 8.51
CA ALA A 164 8.47 -14.79 7.58
C ALA A 164 7.36 -15.04 6.55
N ASP A 165 6.09 -14.82 6.91
CA ASP A 165 4.95 -14.91 5.97
C ASP A 165 5.07 -13.79 4.93
N GLN A 166 5.20 -12.54 5.38
CA GLN A 166 5.37 -11.37 4.51
C GLN A 166 6.49 -11.60 3.48
N LYS A 167 7.65 -12.07 3.93
CA LYS A 167 8.80 -12.41 3.07
C LYS A 167 8.46 -13.53 2.09
N THR A 168 7.89 -14.63 2.56
CA THR A 168 7.55 -15.78 1.72
C THR A 168 6.52 -15.41 0.65
N THR A 169 5.50 -14.65 1.02
CA THR A 169 4.43 -14.17 0.14
C THR A 169 5.01 -13.21 -0.91
N ALA A 170 5.81 -12.21 -0.50
CA ALA A 170 6.44 -11.27 -1.43
C ALA A 170 7.42 -11.95 -2.40
N HIS A 171 8.26 -12.87 -1.91
CA HIS A 171 9.17 -13.66 -2.74
C HIS A 171 8.40 -14.55 -3.72
N SER A 172 7.32 -15.20 -3.29
CA SER A 172 6.48 -16.03 -4.16
C SER A 172 5.83 -15.23 -5.29
N LEU A 173 5.39 -13.99 -5.00
CA LEU A 173 4.88 -13.07 -6.03
C LEU A 173 5.98 -12.72 -7.03
N ILE A 174 7.17 -12.30 -6.58
CA ILE A 174 8.29 -11.98 -7.48
C ILE A 174 8.74 -13.20 -8.31
N ASP A 175 8.90 -14.36 -7.68
CA ASP A 175 9.38 -15.60 -8.30
C ASP A 175 8.40 -16.18 -9.34
N SER A 176 7.13 -15.79 -9.29
CA SER A 176 6.15 -16.13 -10.33
C SER A 176 6.49 -15.52 -11.70
N GLY A 177 7.32 -14.47 -11.72
CA GLY A 177 7.67 -13.68 -12.90
C GLY A 177 6.56 -12.76 -13.41
N ALA A 178 5.42 -12.68 -12.71
CA ALA A 178 4.27 -11.88 -13.14
C ALA A 178 4.32 -10.41 -12.65
N PHE A 179 5.14 -10.10 -11.65
CA PHE A 179 5.18 -8.81 -10.95
C PHE A 179 6.52 -8.10 -11.12
N ASP A 180 6.48 -6.77 -11.20
CA ASP A 180 7.65 -5.90 -11.33
C ASP A 180 8.11 -5.28 -10.00
N ALA A 181 7.21 -5.22 -9.02
CA ALA A 181 7.50 -4.74 -7.68
C ALA A 181 6.39 -5.20 -6.73
N VAL A 182 6.73 -5.24 -5.45
CA VAL A 182 5.79 -5.45 -4.34
C VAL A 182 5.91 -4.28 -3.38
N TYR A 183 4.77 -3.77 -2.90
CA TYR A 183 4.73 -2.89 -1.73
C TYR A 183 3.69 -3.40 -0.73
N GLY A 184 3.81 -2.97 0.53
CA GLY A 184 2.95 -3.48 1.58
C GLY A 184 2.48 -2.44 2.60
N HIS A 185 1.37 -2.79 3.25
CA HIS A 185 0.68 -2.05 4.30
C HIS A 185 0.19 -3.01 5.41
N GLY A 186 -0.59 -2.48 6.36
CA GLY A 186 -1.24 -3.26 7.44
C GLY A 186 -0.41 -3.37 8.72
N SER A 187 0.93 -3.35 8.64
CA SER A 187 1.78 -3.43 9.85
C SER A 187 1.76 -2.15 10.71
N HIS A 188 1.13 -1.07 10.23
CA HIS A 188 1.17 0.27 10.81
C HIS A 188 2.60 0.75 11.13
N SER A 189 3.61 0.17 10.47
CA SER A 189 5.02 0.42 10.70
C SER A 189 5.74 0.52 9.38
N VAL A 190 6.75 1.37 9.33
CA VAL A 190 7.71 1.31 8.23
C VAL A 190 8.55 0.06 8.43
N GLN A 191 8.69 -0.75 7.38
CA GLN A 191 9.42 -2.03 7.40
C GLN A 191 10.50 -2.07 6.29
N PRO A 192 11.40 -3.08 6.28
CA PRO A 192 12.55 -3.11 5.39
C PRO A 192 12.19 -2.99 3.91
N ILE A 193 13.11 -2.43 3.13
CA ILE A 193 13.07 -2.48 1.67
C ILE A 193 14.12 -3.48 1.21
N GLU A 194 13.72 -4.40 0.35
CA GLU A 194 14.56 -5.45 -0.19
C GLU A 194 14.61 -5.34 -1.71
N HIS A 195 15.80 -5.52 -2.27
CA HIS A 195 15.96 -5.81 -3.68
C HIS A 195 16.20 -7.32 -3.87
N TYR A 196 15.20 -8.01 -4.43
CA TYR A 196 15.12 -9.46 -4.52
C TYR A 196 14.89 -9.89 -5.97
N ASN A 197 15.74 -10.78 -6.49
CA ASN A 197 15.66 -11.29 -7.88
C ASN A 197 15.48 -10.19 -8.96
N GLY A 198 16.14 -9.05 -8.77
CA GLY A 198 16.10 -7.93 -9.72
C GLY A 198 14.86 -7.03 -9.60
N LYS A 199 14.02 -7.24 -8.59
CA LYS A 199 12.79 -6.47 -8.34
C LYS A 199 12.81 -5.91 -6.91
N TRP A 200 12.01 -4.87 -6.68
CA TRP A 200 11.91 -4.21 -5.38
C TRP A 200 10.71 -4.71 -4.57
N ILE A 201 10.93 -4.88 -3.27
CA ILE A 201 9.93 -5.24 -2.28
C ILE A 201 9.99 -4.19 -1.16
N VAL A 202 8.89 -3.50 -0.91
CA VAL A 202 8.71 -2.62 0.26
C VAL A 202 7.73 -3.30 1.20
N TYR A 203 8.18 -3.81 2.34
CA TYR A 203 7.31 -4.67 3.17
C TYR A 203 6.19 -3.91 3.89
N GLY A 204 6.46 -2.66 4.29
CA GLY A 204 5.53 -1.86 5.07
C GLY A 204 5.81 -0.38 4.90
N LEU A 205 4.80 0.37 4.46
CA LEU A 205 4.87 1.82 4.26
C LEU A 205 4.51 2.62 5.53
N GLY A 206 4.08 1.97 6.61
CA GLY A 206 3.54 2.65 7.78
C GLY A 206 2.26 3.43 7.47
N ASN A 207 1.98 4.47 8.25
CA ASN A 207 0.73 5.22 8.12
C ASN A 207 0.96 6.62 7.52
N THR A 208 0.14 6.97 6.53
CA THR A 208 0.07 8.35 6.03
C THR A 208 -0.95 9.17 6.84
N VAL A 209 -2.17 8.66 7.02
CA VAL A 209 -3.23 9.28 7.84
C VAL A 209 -3.85 8.20 8.73
N THR A 210 -3.72 8.35 10.04
CA THR A 210 -4.29 7.44 11.05
C THR A 210 -4.52 8.20 12.36
N GLU A 211 -5.28 7.67 13.31
CA GLU A 211 -5.31 8.24 14.66
C GLU A 211 -3.91 8.22 15.30
N THR A 212 -3.52 9.30 15.99
CA THR A 212 -2.25 9.34 16.70
C THR A 212 -2.25 8.37 17.88
N SER A 213 -1.32 7.41 17.87
CA SER A 213 -1.16 6.44 18.95
C SER A 213 -0.15 6.93 19.99
N PRO A 214 -0.51 7.10 21.26
CA PRO A 214 0.46 7.41 22.31
C PRO A 214 1.29 6.19 22.73
N ALA A 215 0.84 4.97 22.39
CA ALA A 215 1.46 3.72 22.81
C ALA A 215 2.49 3.18 21.80
N TYR A 216 2.30 3.51 20.51
CA TYR A 216 3.10 2.97 19.41
C TYR A 216 3.63 4.11 18.56
N GLU A 217 4.93 4.40 18.70
CA GLU A 217 5.58 5.49 17.97
C GLU A 217 5.58 5.24 16.44
N ASN A 218 5.80 3.99 16.02
CA ASN A 218 5.80 3.57 14.63
C ASN A 218 4.44 3.80 13.94
N ASN A 219 3.33 3.65 14.65
CA ASN A 219 2.00 3.98 14.11
C ASN A 219 1.86 5.45 13.68
N ASN A 220 2.68 6.35 14.24
CA ASN A 220 2.65 7.79 13.94
C ASN A 220 3.64 8.20 12.84
N GLN A 221 4.28 7.22 12.22
CA GLN A 221 5.32 7.40 11.21
C GLN A 221 4.89 6.69 9.93
N GLY A 222 5.36 7.20 8.79
CA GLY A 222 5.06 6.62 7.49
C GLY A 222 6.15 6.90 6.47
N LEU A 223 6.05 6.20 5.36
CA LEU A 223 6.98 6.25 4.25
C LEU A 223 6.18 6.46 2.96
N ILE A 224 6.53 7.49 2.21
CA ILE A 224 6.13 7.59 0.80
C ILE A 224 7.26 7.03 -0.03
N THR A 225 6.95 6.11 -0.95
CA THR A 225 7.93 5.59 -1.90
C THR A 225 7.58 6.04 -3.31
N ARG A 226 8.61 6.39 -4.09
CA ARG A 226 8.49 6.75 -5.49
C ARG A 226 9.19 5.70 -6.33
N PHE A 227 8.40 4.91 -7.04
CA PHE A 227 8.88 3.98 -8.04
C PHE A 227 8.91 4.69 -9.40
N GLN A 228 10.08 4.75 -10.02
CA GLN A 228 10.22 5.15 -11.42
C GLN A 228 10.43 3.91 -12.28
N PHE A 229 9.62 3.75 -13.31
CA PHE A 229 9.73 2.66 -14.27
C PHE A 229 10.30 3.18 -15.59
N ALA A 230 11.19 2.40 -16.18
CA ALA A 230 11.75 2.66 -17.50
C ALA A 230 11.60 1.43 -18.39
N ARG A 231 11.34 1.69 -19.68
CA ARG A 231 11.33 0.67 -20.72
C ARG A 231 12.74 0.46 -21.26
N GLY A 232 13.22 -0.77 -21.23
CA GLY A 232 14.49 -1.17 -21.81
C GLY A 232 14.42 -1.36 -23.33
N ASP A 233 15.58 -1.54 -23.96
CA ASP A 233 15.70 -1.77 -25.40
C ASP A 233 15.08 -3.10 -25.85
N ASP A 234 14.98 -4.07 -24.94
CA ASP A 234 14.27 -5.34 -25.12
C ASP A 234 12.74 -5.19 -25.06
N GLY A 235 12.26 -3.96 -24.83
CA GLY A 235 10.86 -3.61 -24.69
C GLY A 235 10.28 -3.92 -23.31
N GLY A 236 11.05 -4.52 -22.41
CA GLY A 236 10.64 -4.85 -21.05
C GLY A 236 10.67 -3.64 -20.12
N TRP A 237 9.81 -3.65 -19.10
CA TRP A 237 9.76 -2.61 -18.09
C TRP A 237 10.46 -3.04 -16.80
N ARG A 238 11.16 -2.11 -16.16
CA ARG A 238 11.82 -2.31 -14.87
C ARG A 238 11.79 -1.05 -14.04
N VAL A 239 11.92 -1.21 -12.72
CA VAL A 239 12.16 -0.09 -11.82
C VAL A 239 13.57 0.44 -12.11
N SER A 240 13.67 1.70 -12.56
CA SER A 240 14.95 2.37 -12.81
C SER A 240 15.44 3.14 -11.59
N ASP A 241 14.54 3.56 -10.71
CA ASP A 241 14.84 4.30 -9.48
C ASP A 241 13.74 3.99 -8.44
N LEU A 242 14.17 3.79 -7.19
CA LEU A 242 13.30 3.73 -6.03
C LEU A 242 13.80 4.74 -5.00
N ALA A 243 12.97 5.73 -4.70
CA ALA A 243 13.26 6.75 -3.71
C ALA A 243 12.21 6.75 -2.58
N TRP A 244 12.56 7.26 -1.40
CA TRP A 244 11.68 7.24 -0.23
C TRP A 244 11.69 8.56 0.56
N ALA A 245 10.53 9.01 1.03
CA ALA A 245 10.40 10.18 1.89
C ALA A 245 9.75 9.76 3.22
N PRO A 246 10.40 9.99 4.38
CA PRO A 246 9.82 9.70 5.68
C PRO A 246 8.79 10.78 6.06
N SER A 247 7.88 10.41 6.95
CA SER A 247 6.85 11.32 7.45
C SER A 247 6.43 11.01 8.87
N SER A 248 5.78 11.99 9.49
CA SER A 248 5.02 11.85 10.73
C SER A 248 3.60 12.38 10.54
N ASN A 249 2.65 11.83 11.31
CA ASN A 249 1.25 12.27 11.30
C ASN A 249 0.97 13.52 12.16
N THR A 250 2.02 14.21 12.65
CA THR A 250 1.86 15.43 13.45
C THR A 250 2.81 16.54 13.00
N GLN A 251 2.33 17.79 13.06
CA GLN A 251 3.12 19.00 12.88
C GLN A 251 2.75 20.03 13.96
N ASP A 252 3.73 20.58 14.68
CA ASP A 252 3.54 21.53 15.79
C ASP A 252 2.51 21.06 16.84
N GLY A 253 2.51 19.77 17.16
CA GLY A 253 1.57 19.15 18.11
C GLY A 253 0.12 19.03 17.60
N ARG A 254 -0.13 19.35 16.32
CA ARG A 254 -1.42 19.14 15.66
C ARG A 254 -1.36 17.91 14.77
N PHE A 255 -2.50 17.25 14.64
CA PHE A 255 -2.66 16.15 13.69
C PHE A 255 -2.59 16.68 12.26
N GLN A 256 -1.49 16.39 11.58
CA GLN A 256 -1.18 16.87 10.24
C GLN A 256 -0.01 16.07 9.69
N TRP A 257 -0.17 15.49 8.49
CA TRP A 257 0.93 14.83 7.80
C TRP A 257 2.05 15.83 7.52
N CYS A 258 3.29 15.43 7.81
CA CYS A 258 4.46 16.25 7.57
C CYS A 258 5.66 15.37 7.24
N SER A 259 6.36 15.69 6.14
CA SER A 259 7.56 14.97 5.76
C SER A 259 8.74 15.35 6.65
N THR A 260 9.40 14.35 7.21
CA THR A 260 10.64 14.51 7.97
C THR A 260 11.89 14.33 7.10
N ALA A 261 11.72 14.37 5.77
CA ALA A 261 12.81 14.34 4.80
C ALA A 261 13.81 15.49 5.05
N SER A 262 15.06 15.27 4.66
CA SER A 262 16.16 16.19 4.94
C SER A 262 16.12 17.52 4.21
N ASP A 263 15.36 17.60 3.14
CA ASP A 263 15.06 18.81 2.39
C ASP A 263 13.80 19.53 2.89
N GLN A 264 13.10 18.96 3.87
CA GLN A 264 12.02 19.60 4.64
C GLN A 264 10.96 20.28 3.75
N PRO A 265 10.27 19.54 2.85
CA PRO A 265 9.32 20.13 1.90
C PRO A 265 8.13 20.82 2.59
N ASN A 266 7.84 20.48 3.85
CA ASN A 266 6.80 21.10 4.68
C ASN A 266 7.35 22.06 5.75
N GLY A 267 8.66 22.37 5.71
CA GLY A 267 9.39 22.95 6.82
C GLY A 267 9.68 21.93 7.93
N VAL A 268 10.02 22.42 9.13
CA VAL A 268 10.21 21.59 10.32
C VAL A 268 8.85 21.08 10.81
N CYS A 269 8.73 19.78 11.08
CA CYS A 269 7.50 19.16 11.54
C CYS A 269 7.29 19.35 13.05
N ARG A 270 8.30 19.00 13.86
CA ARG A 270 8.25 19.17 15.33
C ARG A 270 9.44 19.99 15.82
N SER A 271 10.64 19.52 15.53
CA SER A 271 11.89 20.21 15.80
C SER A 271 12.98 19.63 14.90
N PRO A 272 14.06 20.39 14.58
CA PRO A 272 15.13 19.87 13.73
C PRO A 272 15.81 18.60 14.28
N GLN A 273 15.75 18.39 15.60
CA GLN A 273 16.31 17.20 16.25
C GLN A 273 15.36 16.01 16.13
N GLU A 274 14.06 16.18 16.44
CA GLU A 274 13.08 15.10 16.37
C GLU A 274 12.85 14.64 14.93
N ASP A 275 12.74 15.57 13.97
CA ASP A 275 12.57 15.24 12.56
C ASP A 275 13.76 14.39 12.06
N ARG A 276 14.98 14.76 12.49
CA ARG A 276 16.20 13.99 12.19
C ARG A 276 16.16 12.60 12.82
N GLN A 277 15.72 12.48 14.08
CA GLN A 277 15.62 11.19 14.76
C GLN A 277 14.62 10.25 14.09
N ILE A 278 13.44 10.76 13.70
CA ILE A 278 12.42 10.01 12.96
C ILE A 278 13.02 9.52 11.63
N ARG A 279 13.68 10.42 10.89
CA ARG A 279 14.31 10.07 9.61
C ARG A 279 15.43 9.05 9.75
N GLU A 280 16.33 9.21 10.72
CA GLU A 280 17.45 8.27 10.95
C GLU A 280 16.95 6.90 11.40
N ARG A 281 15.91 6.86 12.23
CA ARG A 281 15.22 5.62 12.62
C ARG A 281 14.64 4.91 11.39
N ILE A 282 13.83 5.61 10.59
CA ILE A 282 13.24 5.05 9.37
C ILE A 282 14.32 4.57 8.40
N ALA A 283 15.37 5.37 8.17
CA ALA A 283 16.50 4.99 7.33
C ALA A 283 17.16 3.69 7.81
N GLY A 284 17.35 3.53 9.12
CA GLY A 284 17.91 2.33 9.74
C GLY A 284 17.05 1.08 9.59
N ILE A 285 15.73 1.21 9.42
CA ILE A 285 14.81 0.09 9.21
C ILE A 285 14.76 -0.30 7.73
N ILE A 286 14.57 0.67 6.84
CA ILE A 286 14.33 0.41 5.41
C ILE A 286 15.59 -0.02 4.66
N THR A 287 16.76 0.38 5.14
CA THR A 287 18.02 0.23 4.40
C THR A 287 18.65 -1.13 4.65
N THR A 288 18.27 -2.12 3.85
CA THR A 288 18.95 -3.42 3.81
C THR A 288 20.22 -3.37 2.95
N ASP A 289 21.09 -4.38 3.08
CA ASP A 289 22.27 -4.53 2.22
C ASP A 289 21.89 -4.59 0.74
N SER A 290 20.81 -5.31 0.40
CA SER A 290 20.34 -5.43 -0.98
C SER A 290 19.77 -4.11 -1.50
N ALA A 291 19.03 -3.37 -0.68
CA ALA A 291 18.54 -2.05 -1.05
C ALA A 291 19.68 -1.05 -1.31
N THR A 292 20.68 -1.02 -0.42
CA THR A 292 21.85 -0.15 -0.57
C THR A 292 22.64 -0.48 -1.83
N ALA A 293 22.90 -1.77 -2.07
CA ALA A 293 23.65 -2.23 -3.24
C ALA A 293 22.95 -1.90 -4.57
N ASN A 294 21.63 -1.66 -4.55
CA ASN A 294 20.82 -1.34 -5.72
C ASN A 294 20.35 0.11 -5.77
N GLY A 295 20.94 0.99 -4.95
CA GLY A 295 20.79 2.44 -5.08
C GLY A 295 19.54 3.03 -4.45
N LEU A 296 18.93 2.36 -3.46
CA LEU A 296 17.88 2.97 -2.64
C LEU A 296 18.38 4.29 -2.06
N ARG A 297 17.59 5.36 -2.18
CA ARG A 297 17.97 6.70 -1.73
C ARG A 297 16.80 7.46 -1.15
N GLU A 298 17.10 8.41 -0.28
CA GLU A 298 16.11 9.37 0.20
C GLU A 298 15.60 10.22 -0.99
N TRP A 299 14.29 10.43 -1.03
CA TRP A 299 13.62 11.29 -1.96
C TRP A 299 13.65 12.73 -1.45
N ARG A 300 14.39 13.57 -2.17
CA ARG A 300 14.41 15.02 -1.99
C ARG A 300 13.19 15.64 -2.70
N VAL A 301 12.04 15.62 -2.04
CA VAL A 301 10.75 16.09 -2.58
C VAL A 301 10.80 17.56 -3.01
N ALA A 302 11.46 18.44 -2.27
CA ALA A 302 11.60 19.86 -2.58
C ALA A 302 12.55 20.15 -3.75
N GLU A 303 13.38 19.17 -4.12
CA GLU A 303 14.32 19.25 -5.25
C GLU A 303 13.75 18.57 -6.51
N GLU A 304 12.58 17.95 -6.42
CA GLU A 304 11.89 17.31 -7.56
C GLU A 304 11.42 18.38 -8.55
N THR A 305 11.86 18.30 -9.80
CA THR A 305 11.30 19.09 -10.89
C THR A 305 10.25 18.28 -11.65
N GLU A 306 9.18 18.96 -12.08
CA GLU A 306 8.21 18.39 -13.02
C GLU A 306 8.87 18.29 -14.40
N ASP A 307 9.48 17.15 -14.71
CA ASP A 307 9.98 16.81 -16.05
C ASP A 307 8.93 16.00 -16.84
#